data_AF-A0A7S1LJZ6-F1
#
_entry.id   AF-A0A7S1LJZ6-F1
#
_cell.length_a   1.000
_cell.length_b   1.000
_cell.length_c   1.000
_cell.angle_alpha   90.00
_cell.angle_beta   90.00
_cell.angle_gamma   90.00
#
_symmetry.space_group_name_H-M   'P 1'
#
loop_
_entity.id
_entity.type
_entity.pdbx_description
1 polymer ?
#
loop_
_entity_poly.entity_id
_entity_poly.type
_entity_poly.pdbx_seq_one_letter_code
_entity_poly.pdbx_strand_id
1 'polypeptide(L)'
;RNIQKVSSPMILTGYNALNKLLGKNVYTSQDQLGGPQIMVPNGVTHQVVRDDQEGMSAILDWLSFVPKDIHSLPPMHGPALCTDNWNREVEFTPTKQPYDPRDFLRGTITTDGMRLRGFFDTGSFIEYLEGWGRTVVVGRARLGGIPMGVIAVETRSVERFVPADPANSESCEVVEPQAGQVWFPDSAFKTAQVLRDFNRAENLPVMIFANWRGFSGGTRDMYGEILKFGAQIVDALVEYEHPIFIYIPPHGELRGGAWVVIDPQINPDKMEMYADVESRGGILEPPGVVEVKYRGHQQVEAMHRHDAKLAELDRQLAGADGAQKEQLEQAVKARERQLMPLYTSIAEHFADLHDRASRMKAVGVVREILEWRNARRFFYWRVKCRVHQDHLVRKVRETNPRLSHAEAVAAVHGWAEEAKVDPSSDEDMAKWLEVQSLEAKVRASRIPYVRAELEALLQELPERDRCAALKAAAAGARKGDAACSVM
;
A
#
# COMPACT_ATOMS: atom_id res chain seq x y z
N ARG A 1 0.10 19.92 -1.86
CA ARG A 1 1.28 19.60 -2.68
C ARG A 1 2.12 20.85 -2.80
N ASN A 2 3.19 20.96 -2.01
CA ASN A 2 3.97 22.20 -1.90
C ASN A 2 5.45 21.95 -2.16
N ILE A 3 6.05 22.75 -3.04
CA ILE A 3 7.49 22.83 -3.25
C ILE A 3 7.96 24.14 -2.64
N GLN A 4 8.89 24.08 -1.70
CA GLN A 4 9.33 25.26 -0.95
C GLN A 4 10.75 25.62 -1.32
N LYS A 5 10.96 26.89 -1.72
CA LYS A 5 12.30 27.45 -1.85
C LYS A 5 12.92 27.68 -0.48
N VAL A 6 14.21 27.41 -0.32
CA VAL A 6 14.93 27.50 0.98
C VAL A 6 14.68 28.82 1.72
N SER A 7 14.62 29.95 1.01
CA SER A 7 14.44 31.29 1.57
C SER A 7 13.00 31.83 1.45
N SER A 8 11.99 30.96 1.49
CA SER A 8 10.59 31.34 1.30
C SER A 8 9.68 30.75 2.39
N PRO A 9 9.35 31.53 3.43
CA PRO A 9 8.55 31.04 4.55
C PRO A 9 7.05 31.02 4.21
N MET A 10 6.36 29.98 4.69
CA MET A 10 4.89 29.88 4.67
C MET A 10 4.34 30.19 6.05
N ILE A 11 3.67 31.33 6.24
CA ILE A 11 3.21 31.80 7.56
C ILE A 11 1.71 32.05 7.59
N LEU A 12 1.10 31.89 8.77
CA LEU A 12 -0.26 32.33 9.05
C LEU A 12 -0.28 33.78 9.59
N THR A 13 0.65 34.08 10.50
CA THR A 13 0.75 35.38 11.18
C THR A 13 2.21 35.82 11.20
N GLY A 14 2.47 37.09 10.89
CA GLY A 14 3.84 37.62 10.89
C GLY A 14 4.47 37.65 12.28
N TYR A 15 5.76 37.33 12.38
CA TYR A 15 6.48 37.25 13.66
C TYR A 15 6.37 38.53 14.52
N ASN A 16 6.38 39.72 13.90
CA ASN A 16 6.19 40.99 14.61
C ASN A 16 4.83 41.10 15.30
N ALA A 17 3.76 40.53 14.73
CA ALA A 17 2.44 40.53 15.36
C ALA A 17 2.40 39.57 16.56
N LEU A 18 3.06 38.41 16.46
CA LEU A 18 3.19 37.47 17.59
C LEU A 18 3.99 38.08 18.74
N ASN A 19 5.10 38.75 18.46
CA ASN A 19 5.88 39.45 19.49
C ASN A 19 5.07 40.54 20.20
N LYS A 20 4.26 41.30 19.44
CA LYS A 20 3.34 42.30 20.02
C LYS A 20 2.29 41.65 20.93
N LEU A 21 1.73 40.52 20.50
CA LEU A 21 0.73 39.78 21.28
C LEU A 21 1.33 39.21 22.58
N LEU A 22 2.55 38.68 22.51
CA LEU A 22 3.26 38.11 23.66
C LEU A 22 3.88 39.17 24.58
N GLY A 23 3.93 40.44 24.14
CA GLY A 23 4.57 41.54 24.87
C GLY A 23 6.09 41.43 25.01
N LYS A 24 6.73 40.48 24.30
CA LYS A 24 8.18 40.24 24.31
C LYS A 24 8.66 39.82 22.91
N ASN A 25 9.91 40.14 22.57
CA ASN A 25 10.54 39.78 21.30
C ASN A 25 11.01 38.31 21.33
N VAL A 26 10.09 37.38 21.05
CA VAL A 26 10.38 35.94 21.01
C VAL A 26 11.01 35.55 19.68
N TYR A 27 10.36 35.94 18.58
CA TYR A 27 10.75 35.55 17.23
C TYR A 27 11.51 36.68 16.53
N THR A 28 12.48 36.35 15.69
CA THR A 28 13.32 37.34 15.00
C THR A 28 13.15 37.33 13.48
N SER A 29 12.60 36.27 12.90
CA SER A 29 12.36 36.15 11.46
C SER A 29 11.07 35.38 11.15
N GLN A 30 10.56 35.54 9.93
CA GLN A 30 9.44 34.72 9.45
C GLN A 30 9.88 33.26 9.23
N ASP A 31 11.15 33.04 8.88
CA ASP A 31 11.69 31.69 8.65
C ASP A 31 11.64 30.84 9.91
N GLN A 32 11.82 31.41 11.11
CA GLN A 32 11.69 30.67 12.38
C GLN A 32 10.32 30.00 12.55
N LEU A 33 9.28 30.49 11.88
CA LEU A 33 7.91 29.99 11.99
C LEU A 33 7.45 29.26 10.72
N GLY A 34 7.92 29.72 9.55
CA GLY A 34 7.42 29.27 8.25
C GLY A 34 8.46 28.67 7.31
N GLY A 35 9.74 28.69 7.70
CA GLY A 35 10.83 28.20 6.86
C GLY A 35 10.81 26.67 6.67
N PRO A 36 11.66 26.14 5.77
CA PRO A 36 11.74 24.70 5.52
C PRO A 36 12.02 23.87 6.77
N GLN A 37 12.78 24.39 7.72
CA GLN A 37 13.06 23.73 9.00
C GLN A 37 11.81 23.49 9.87
N ILE A 38 10.70 24.18 9.59
CA ILE A 38 9.39 23.95 10.21
C ILE A 38 8.49 23.12 9.31
N MET A 39 8.41 23.48 8.02
CA MET A 39 7.44 22.93 7.09
C MET A 39 7.82 21.56 6.51
N VAL A 40 9.11 21.20 6.54
CA VAL A 40 9.56 19.86 6.13
C VAL A 40 9.33 18.84 7.25
N PRO A 41 9.73 19.08 8.52
CA PRO A 41 9.52 18.10 9.59
C PRO A 41 8.05 17.90 10.01
N ASN A 42 7.13 18.77 9.57
CA ASN A 42 5.70 18.63 9.82
C ASN A 42 4.88 18.16 8.60
N GLY A 43 5.53 17.94 7.45
CA GLY A 43 4.87 17.40 6.25
C GLY A 43 4.05 18.36 5.40
N VAL A 44 4.15 19.68 5.65
CA VAL A 44 3.51 20.70 4.78
C VAL A 44 4.25 20.83 3.45
N THR A 45 5.59 20.75 3.47
CA THR A 45 6.45 20.82 2.30
C THR A 45 6.76 19.43 1.77
N HIS A 46 6.38 19.15 0.52
CA HIS A 46 6.66 17.89 -0.17
C HIS A 46 8.11 17.80 -0.63
N GLN A 47 8.70 18.91 -1.09
CA GLN A 47 10.08 18.98 -1.59
C GLN A 47 10.67 20.38 -1.35
N VAL A 48 11.96 20.45 -1.05
CA VAL A 48 12.71 21.72 -0.91
C VAL A 48 13.58 21.93 -2.14
N VAL A 49 13.64 23.17 -2.62
CA VAL A 49 14.46 23.59 -3.77
C VAL A 49 15.29 24.83 -3.43
N ARG A 50 16.42 25.01 -4.11
CA ARG A 50 17.37 26.09 -3.84
C ARG A 50 16.93 27.40 -4.46
N ASP A 51 16.40 27.34 -5.67
CA ASP A 51 15.98 28.48 -6.47
C ASP A 51 14.69 28.21 -7.23
N ASP A 52 14.17 29.26 -7.89
CA ASP A 52 12.91 29.18 -8.62
C ASP A 52 13.00 28.31 -9.88
N GLN A 53 14.19 28.18 -10.47
CA GLN A 53 14.41 27.33 -11.66
C GLN A 53 14.32 25.85 -11.28
N GLU A 54 14.98 25.45 -10.19
CA GLU A 54 14.84 24.10 -9.62
C GLU A 54 13.39 23.83 -9.18
N GLY A 55 12.71 24.84 -8.63
CA GLY A 55 11.27 24.78 -8.34
C GLY A 55 10.43 24.45 -9.57
N MET A 56 10.65 25.13 -10.69
CA MET A 56 9.96 24.84 -11.94
C MET A 56 10.31 23.44 -12.49
N SER A 57 11.57 23.01 -12.39
CA SER A 57 11.97 21.66 -12.78
C SER A 57 11.22 20.61 -11.97
N ALA A 58 11.16 20.77 -10.65
CA ALA A 58 10.46 19.83 -9.75
C ALA A 58 8.95 19.77 -10.03
N ILE A 59 8.33 20.89 -10.42
CA ILE A 59 6.92 20.92 -10.86
C ILE A 59 6.75 20.11 -12.16
N LEU A 60 7.63 20.31 -13.14
CA LEU A 60 7.59 19.58 -14.42
C LEU A 60 7.83 18.08 -14.22
N ASP A 61 8.77 17.71 -13.34
CA ASP A 61 9.02 16.33 -12.96
C ASP A 61 7.77 15.69 -12.35
N TRP A 62 7.08 16.40 -11.45
CA TRP A 62 5.80 15.95 -10.88
C TRP A 62 4.73 15.77 -11.97
N LEU A 63 4.52 16.79 -12.81
CA LEU A 63 3.54 16.76 -13.89
C LEU A 63 3.82 15.65 -14.90
N SER A 64 5.08 15.21 -15.04
CA SER A 64 5.43 14.08 -15.90
C SER A 64 4.73 12.77 -15.48
N PHE A 65 4.34 12.61 -14.21
CA PHE A 65 3.59 11.46 -13.71
C PHE A 65 2.08 11.63 -13.81
N VAL A 66 1.57 12.85 -13.94
CA VAL A 66 0.15 13.18 -13.81
C VAL A 66 -0.52 13.19 -15.19
N PRO A 67 -1.71 12.61 -15.35
CA PRO A 67 -2.45 12.69 -16.61
C PRO A 67 -2.85 14.12 -16.94
N LYS A 68 -3.07 14.37 -18.23
CA LYS A 68 -3.53 15.67 -18.75
C LYS A 68 -4.82 16.16 -18.07
N ASP A 69 -5.75 15.24 -17.81
CA ASP A 69 -7.05 15.52 -17.23
C ASP A 69 -7.56 14.32 -16.41
N ILE A 70 -8.67 14.52 -15.69
CA ILE A 70 -9.24 13.52 -14.78
C ILE A 70 -9.78 12.27 -15.48
N HIS A 71 -9.98 12.30 -16.80
CA HIS A 71 -10.50 11.20 -17.59
C HIS A 71 -9.40 10.48 -18.38
N SER A 72 -8.17 10.96 -18.33
CA SER A 72 -7.06 10.41 -19.09
C SER A 72 -6.30 9.38 -18.27
N LEU A 73 -5.76 8.38 -18.97
CA LEU A 73 -4.80 7.44 -18.38
C LEU A 73 -3.51 8.17 -18.00
N PRO A 74 -2.80 7.69 -16.96
CA PRO A 74 -1.48 8.22 -16.62
C PRO A 74 -0.51 8.17 -17.81
N PRO A 75 0.42 9.14 -17.92
CA PRO A 75 1.36 9.25 -19.04
C PRO A 75 2.42 8.14 -18.99
N MET A 76 2.11 7.00 -19.62
CA MET A 76 3.03 5.88 -19.75
C MET A 76 4.14 6.22 -20.76
N HIS A 77 5.40 5.98 -20.38
CA HIS A 77 6.51 6.10 -21.32
C HIS A 77 6.53 4.90 -22.26
N GLY A 78 6.50 5.18 -23.57
CA GLY A 78 6.75 4.17 -24.58
C GLY A 78 8.22 3.70 -24.61
N PRO A 79 8.55 2.72 -25.45
CA PRO A 79 9.90 2.15 -25.55
C PRO A 79 11.01 3.16 -25.87
N ALA A 80 10.66 4.29 -26.51
CA ALA A 80 11.63 5.35 -26.85
C ALA A 80 12.11 6.17 -25.64
N LEU A 81 11.30 6.25 -24.57
CA LEU A 81 11.61 7.02 -23.36
C LEU A 81 12.01 6.13 -22.18
N CYS A 82 11.54 4.87 -22.17
CA CYS A 82 11.87 3.91 -21.13
C CYS A 82 13.17 3.16 -21.48
N THR A 83 14.27 3.55 -20.83
CA THR A 83 15.57 2.88 -20.99
C THR A 83 15.70 1.61 -20.13
N ASP A 84 14.85 1.46 -19.11
CA ASP A 84 14.91 0.34 -18.17
C ASP A 84 13.89 -0.76 -18.53
N ASN A 85 14.37 -1.84 -19.15
CA ASN A 85 13.52 -2.91 -19.67
C ASN A 85 12.62 -3.52 -18.57
N TRP A 86 11.35 -3.75 -18.88
CA TRP A 86 10.41 -4.42 -17.98
C TRP A 86 10.81 -5.88 -17.69
N ASN A 87 11.45 -6.56 -18.64
CA ASN A 87 11.77 -7.99 -18.57
C ASN A 87 13.08 -8.31 -17.82
N ARG A 88 13.61 -7.37 -17.02
CA ARG A 88 14.78 -7.65 -16.18
C ARG A 88 14.39 -8.17 -14.81
N GLU A 89 15.34 -8.80 -14.14
CA GLU A 89 15.21 -9.17 -12.74
C GLU A 89 15.44 -7.97 -11.82
N VAL A 90 14.93 -8.09 -10.59
CA VAL A 90 15.30 -7.22 -9.48
C VAL A 90 16.58 -7.76 -8.85
N GLU A 91 17.63 -6.96 -8.81
CA GLU A 91 18.97 -7.40 -8.40
C GLU A 91 19.20 -7.16 -6.91
N PHE A 92 18.78 -6.00 -6.39
CA PHE A 92 18.81 -5.75 -4.96
C PHE A 92 17.72 -6.56 -4.27
N THR A 93 18.06 -7.34 -3.25
CA THR A 93 17.10 -8.14 -2.48
C THR A 93 17.04 -7.63 -1.03
N PRO A 94 15.84 -7.31 -0.51
CA PRO A 94 15.63 -7.02 0.91
C PRO A 94 16.26 -8.06 1.82
N THR A 95 16.78 -7.64 2.98
CA THR A 95 17.41 -8.55 3.96
C THR A 95 16.64 -8.57 5.27
N LYS A 96 16.92 -9.54 6.15
CA LYS A 96 16.36 -9.58 7.51
C LYS A 96 16.91 -8.47 8.41
N GLN A 97 18.11 -7.99 8.13
CA GLN A 97 18.70 -6.89 8.87
C GLN A 97 18.13 -5.57 8.37
N PRO A 98 18.08 -4.51 9.20
CA PRO A 98 17.64 -3.20 8.73
C PRO A 98 18.45 -2.70 7.52
N TYR A 99 17.75 -2.24 6.50
CA TYR A 99 18.27 -1.69 5.24
C TYR A 99 17.48 -0.43 4.84
N ASP A 100 18.03 0.37 3.93
CA ASP A 100 17.29 1.51 3.36
C ASP A 100 16.32 1.01 2.29
N PRO A 101 14.99 1.15 2.45
CA PRO A 101 14.02 0.70 1.44
C PRO A 101 14.23 1.39 0.08
N ARG A 102 14.85 2.58 0.05
CA ARG A 102 15.20 3.28 -1.19
C ARG A 102 16.10 2.43 -2.08
N ASP A 103 16.95 1.58 -1.52
CA ASP A 103 17.86 0.72 -2.27
C ASP A 103 17.11 -0.29 -3.14
N PHE A 104 16.06 -0.93 -2.61
CA PHE A 104 15.25 -1.83 -3.42
C PHE A 104 14.30 -1.09 -4.35
N LEU A 105 13.95 0.17 -4.07
CA LEU A 105 13.11 0.98 -4.95
C LEU A 105 13.86 1.46 -6.19
N ARG A 106 14.97 2.20 -6.00
CA ARG A 106 15.71 2.88 -7.08
C ARG A 106 17.01 2.17 -7.51
N GLY A 107 17.42 1.15 -6.77
CA GLY A 107 18.74 0.53 -6.90
C GLY A 107 19.79 1.22 -6.02
N THR A 108 20.92 0.54 -5.85
CA THR A 108 22.04 1.00 -5.03
C THR A 108 23.37 0.61 -5.66
N ILE A 109 24.47 1.20 -5.18
CA ILE A 109 25.82 0.82 -5.55
C ILE A 109 26.45 0.18 -4.32
N THR A 110 26.88 -1.08 -4.44
CA THR A 110 27.52 -1.79 -3.33
C THR A 110 28.89 -1.19 -3.02
N THR A 111 29.43 -1.55 -1.86
CA THR A 111 30.81 -1.19 -1.44
C THR A 111 31.85 -1.55 -2.49
N ASP A 112 31.59 -2.58 -3.28
CA ASP A 112 32.49 -3.15 -4.27
C ASP A 112 32.35 -2.47 -5.64
N GLY A 113 31.52 -1.42 -5.73
CA GLY A 113 31.25 -0.67 -6.95
C GLY A 113 30.23 -1.33 -7.88
N MET A 114 29.63 -2.45 -7.50
CA MET A 114 28.61 -3.12 -8.31
C MET A 114 27.27 -2.38 -8.17
N ARG A 115 26.70 -1.96 -9.31
CA ARG A 115 25.35 -1.37 -9.34
C ARG A 115 24.31 -2.48 -9.31
N LEU A 116 23.47 -2.48 -8.28
CA LEU A 116 22.30 -3.34 -8.18
C LEU A 116 21.05 -2.55 -8.53
N ARG A 117 20.31 -3.02 -9.52
CA ARG A 117 19.04 -2.41 -9.93
C ARG A 117 17.92 -2.78 -8.97
N GLY A 118 17.12 -1.78 -8.62
CA GLY A 118 15.92 -1.92 -7.79
C GLY A 118 14.70 -2.39 -8.60
N PHE A 119 13.54 -2.34 -7.96
CA PHE A 119 12.25 -2.75 -8.49
C PHE A 119 11.76 -1.81 -9.59
N PHE A 120 11.87 -0.49 -9.37
CA PHE A 120 11.44 0.52 -10.32
C PHE A 120 12.52 0.87 -11.33
N ASP A 121 12.13 1.67 -12.32
CA ASP A 121 13.00 2.14 -13.38
C ASP A 121 14.11 3.02 -12.80
N THR A 122 15.31 2.79 -13.29
CA THR A 122 16.51 3.51 -12.89
C THR A 122 16.33 5.03 -13.01
N GLY A 123 16.49 5.75 -11.89
CA GLY A 123 16.37 7.21 -11.84
C GLY A 123 14.93 7.76 -11.90
N SER A 124 13.91 6.90 -11.81
CA SER A 124 12.50 7.32 -11.86
C SER A 124 11.90 7.65 -10.50
N PHE A 125 12.46 7.12 -9.41
CA PHE A 125 11.91 7.31 -8.06
C PHE A 125 12.25 8.71 -7.53
N ILE A 126 11.21 9.50 -7.28
CA ILE A 126 11.29 10.80 -6.61
C ILE A 126 10.58 10.69 -5.27
N GLU A 127 11.33 10.85 -4.19
CA GLU A 127 10.80 10.85 -2.83
C GLU A 127 10.17 12.20 -2.49
N TYR A 128 9.06 12.16 -1.76
CA TYR A 128 8.39 13.34 -1.24
C TYR A 128 8.17 13.20 0.27
N LEU A 129 8.05 14.33 0.96
CA LEU A 129 7.82 14.37 2.42
C LEU A 129 8.92 13.61 3.21
N GLU A 130 10.17 13.61 2.72
CA GLU A 130 11.29 12.85 3.30
C GLU A 130 11.57 13.19 4.78
N GLY A 131 11.31 14.44 5.18
CA GLY A 131 11.62 14.93 6.52
C GLY A 131 10.56 14.67 7.59
N TRP A 132 9.38 14.16 7.24
CA TRP A 132 8.28 13.93 8.16
C TRP A 132 7.77 12.49 8.08
N GLY A 133 7.37 11.89 9.21
CA GLY A 133 6.91 10.49 9.26
C GLY A 133 7.91 9.53 8.61
N ARG A 134 9.20 9.64 8.98
CA ARG A 134 10.34 9.03 8.27
C ARG A 134 10.34 7.50 8.32
N THR A 135 9.53 6.89 9.18
CA THR A 135 9.30 5.43 9.20
C THR A 135 8.57 4.93 7.95
N VAL A 136 7.98 5.83 7.15
CA VAL A 136 7.33 5.51 5.87
C VAL A 136 7.94 6.38 4.77
N VAL A 137 8.44 5.71 3.73
CA VAL A 137 9.03 6.31 2.53
C VAL A 137 7.94 6.39 1.46
N VAL A 138 7.75 7.57 0.88
CA VAL A 138 6.69 7.81 -0.11
C VAL A 138 7.25 8.54 -1.31
N GLY A 139 6.75 8.20 -2.49
CA GLY A 139 7.27 8.81 -3.71
C GLY A 139 6.46 8.46 -4.95
N ARG A 140 6.93 8.94 -6.09
CA ARG A 140 6.45 8.52 -7.42
C ARG A 140 7.59 7.82 -8.13
N ALA A 141 7.28 6.77 -8.88
CA ALA A 141 8.25 6.03 -9.67
C ALA A 141 7.62 5.54 -10.97
N ARG A 142 8.45 4.95 -11.84
CA ARG A 142 7.98 4.25 -13.04
C ARG A 142 8.32 2.77 -13.00
N LEU A 143 7.40 1.94 -13.44
CA LEU A 143 7.59 0.51 -13.62
C LEU A 143 7.46 0.16 -15.10
N GLY A 144 8.59 -0.01 -15.80
CA GLY A 144 8.62 -0.20 -17.25
C GLY A 144 7.96 0.96 -18.00
N GLY A 145 8.14 2.18 -17.51
CA GLY A 145 7.56 3.40 -18.05
C GLY A 145 6.19 3.79 -17.47
N ILE A 146 5.50 2.90 -16.74
CA ILE A 146 4.18 3.16 -16.16
C ILE A 146 4.34 3.98 -14.87
N PRO A 147 3.83 5.23 -14.78
CA PRO A 147 3.95 6.03 -13.58
C PRO A 147 3.01 5.51 -12.48
N MET A 148 3.50 5.48 -11.24
CA MET A 148 2.71 5.07 -10.09
C MET A 148 3.20 5.70 -8.78
N GLY A 149 2.28 5.80 -7.83
CA GLY A 149 2.59 6.13 -6.44
C GLY A 149 3.26 4.96 -5.74
N VAL A 150 4.16 5.26 -4.79
CA VAL A 150 4.93 4.27 -4.05
C VAL A 150 4.85 4.59 -2.57
N ILE A 151 4.58 3.57 -1.77
CA ILE A 151 4.67 3.60 -0.30
C ILE A 151 5.52 2.41 0.12
N ALA A 152 6.58 2.66 0.89
CA ALA A 152 7.46 1.63 1.44
C ALA A 152 7.77 1.93 2.90
N VAL A 153 8.20 0.90 3.65
CA VAL A 153 8.45 1.02 5.08
C VAL A 153 9.95 1.07 5.35
N GLU A 154 10.37 2.06 6.13
CA GLU A 154 11.74 2.13 6.64
C GLU A 154 11.94 1.05 7.71
N THR A 155 13.06 0.34 7.62
CA THR A 155 13.35 -0.79 8.51
C THR A 155 14.34 -0.41 9.60
N ARG A 156 15.12 0.66 9.38
CA ARG A 156 16.02 1.23 10.39
C ARG A 156 15.22 2.07 11.38
N SER A 157 15.74 2.18 12.60
CA SER A 157 15.24 3.19 13.53
C SER A 157 15.56 4.58 13.00
N VAL A 158 14.57 5.46 13.04
CA VAL A 158 14.70 6.86 12.64
C VAL A 158 14.48 7.75 13.85
N GLU A 159 14.99 8.97 13.76
CA GLU A 159 14.82 9.98 14.81
C GLU A 159 13.86 11.06 14.34
N ARG A 160 12.89 11.39 15.20
CA ARG A 160 12.02 12.54 15.04
C ARG A 160 12.53 13.66 15.94
N PHE A 161 12.85 14.79 15.32
CA PHE A 161 13.29 15.99 16.02
C PHE A 161 12.10 16.92 16.28
N VAL A 162 11.90 17.30 17.54
CA VAL A 162 10.92 18.30 17.96
C VAL A 162 11.69 19.53 18.46
N PRO A 163 11.59 20.69 17.77
CA PRO A 163 12.33 21.89 18.17
C PRO A 163 11.79 22.45 19.51
N ALA A 164 12.66 23.12 20.26
CA ALA A 164 12.25 23.89 21.42
C ALA A 164 11.35 25.06 21.01
N ASP A 165 10.26 25.30 21.76
CA ASP A 165 9.41 26.47 21.55
C ASP A 165 10.03 27.71 22.23
N PRO A 166 10.49 28.73 21.48
CA PRO A 166 11.09 29.92 22.08
C PRO A 166 10.11 30.74 22.93
N ALA A 167 8.79 30.56 22.77
CA ALA A 167 7.79 31.25 23.58
C ALA A 167 7.76 30.72 25.02
N ASN A 168 8.08 29.44 25.22
CA ASN A 168 8.17 28.76 26.50
C ASN A 168 9.63 28.56 26.92
N SER A 169 10.07 29.28 27.96
CA SER A 169 11.45 29.21 28.45
C SER A 169 11.87 27.85 29.01
N GLU A 170 10.92 26.99 29.38
CA GLU A 170 11.19 25.64 29.88
C GLU A 170 11.27 24.60 28.76
N SER A 171 10.92 24.97 27.51
CA SER A 171 10.96 24.05 26.39
C SER A 171 12.40 23.71 26.02
N CYS A 172 12.68 22.41 25.84
CA CYS A 172 13.92 21.92 25.28
C CYS A 172 13.66 21.16 23.98
N GLU A 173 14.72 20.98 23.20
CA GLU A 173 14.67 20.12 22.01
C GLU A 173 14.53 18.67 22.44
N VAL A 174 13.64 17.94 21.77
CA VAL A 174 13.39 16.53 22.04
C VAL A 174 13.69 15.71 20.80
N VAL A 175 14.53 14.69 20.96
CA VAL A 175 14.81 13.69 19.93
C VAL A 175 14.10 12.41 20.32
N GLU A 176 13.11 12.02 19.52
CA GLU A 176 12.30 10.82 19.75
C GLU A 176 12.75 9.71 18.81
N PRO A 177 13.29 8.58 19.32
CA PRO A 177 13.56 7.43 18.49
C PRO A 177 12.23 6.77 18.07
N GLN A 178 12.09 6.49 16.79
CA GLN A 178 10.99 5.74 16.20
C GLN A 178 11.56 4.47 15.57
N ALA A 179 11.10 3.32 16.03
CA ALA A 179 11.53 2.04 15.46
C ALA A 179 11.04 1.90 14.01
N GLY A 180 11.85 1.29 13.15
CA GLY A 180 11.41 0.89 11.82
C GLY A 180 10.28 -0.15 11.89
N GLN A 181 9.58 -0.36 10.78
CA GLN A 181 8.46 -1.33 10.67
C GLN A 181 7.27 -1.08 11.61
N VAL A 182 7.14 0.13 12.18
CA VAL A 182 6.04 0.48 13.08
C VAL A 182 5.36 1.76 12.59
N TRP A 183 4.03 1.78 12.62
CA TRP A 183 3.27 3.01 12.43
C TRP A 183 3.21 3.83 13.71
N PHE A 184 3.48 5.12 13.56
CA PHE A 184 3.35 6.19 14.54
C PHE A 184 2.29 7.19 14.05
N PRO A 185 1.82 8.12 14.89
CA PRO A 185 0.80 9.10 14.48
C PRO A 185 1.16 9.86 13.19
N ASP A 186 2.42 10.30 13.07
CA ASP A 186 2.93 11.02 11.91
C ASP A 186 2.97 10.15 10.64
N SER A 187 3.51 8.94 10.73
CA SER A 187 3.62 8.02 9.60
C SER A 187 2.27 7.44 9.16
N ALA A 188 1.33 7.22 10.08
CA ALA A 188 -0.04 6.86 9.76
C ALA A 188 -0.75 8.00 9.01
N PHE A 189 -0.64 9.24 9.52
CA PHE A 189 -1.21 10.41 8.85
C PHE A 189 -0.56 10.65 7.47
N LYS A 190 0.76 10.51 7.37
CA LYS A 190 1.51 10.59 6.11
C LYS A 190 0.99 9.57 5.09
N THR A 191 0.78 8.33 5.51
CA THR A 191 0.25 7.27 4.65
C THR A 191 -1.13 7.64 4.11
N ALA A 192 -2.05 8.07 4.98
CA ALA A 192 -3.39 8.49 4.59
C ALA A 192 -3.38 9.73 3.66
N GLN A 193 -2.56 10.74 3.97
CA GLN A 193 -2.42 11.94 3.15
C GLN A 193 -1.92 11.61 1.73
N VAL A 194 -0.91 10.75 1.63
CA VAL A 194 -0.30 10.38 0.34
C VAL A 194 -1.25 9.55 -0.51
N LEU A 195 -2.02 8.64 0.08
CA LEU A 195 -3.08 7.92 -0.64
C LEU A 195 -4.11 8.90 -1.22
N ARG A 196 -4.51 9.93 -0.46
CA ARG A 196 -5.40 10.99 -0.99
C ARG A 196 -4.73 11.80 -2.10
N ASP A 197 -3.45 12.12 -1.98
CA ASP A 197 -2.69 12.87 -2.99
C ASP A 197 -2.62 12.09 -4.32
N PHE A 198 -2.32 10.78 -4.27
CA PHE A 198 -2.25 9.92 -5.46
C PHE A 198 -3.62 9.66 -6.10
N ASN A 199 -4.67 9.58 -5.28
CA ASN A 199 -6.04 9.38 -5.76
C ASN A 199 -6.61 10.68 -6.39
N ARG A 200 -6.45 11.82 -5.71
CA ARG A 200 -7.11 13.07 -6.07
C ARG A 200 -6.27 13.86 -7.09
N ALA A 201 -6.78 13.88 -8.32
CA ALA A 201 -6.25 14.60 -9.48
C ALA A 201 -4.93 14.08 -10.05
N GLU A 202 -4.22 13.17 -9.37
CA GLU A 202 -3.06 12.49 -9.96
C GLU A 202 -3.43 11.20 -10.67
N ASN A 203 -4.54 10.59 -10.27
CA ASN A 203 -5.09 9.37 -10.86
C ASN A 203 -4.06 8.25 -11.03
N LEU A 204 -3.18 8.08 -10.04
CA LEU A 204 -2.10 7.12 -10.11
C LEU A 204 -2.53 5.76 -9.52
N PRO A 205 -2.14 4.63 -10.13
CA PRO A 205 -2.08 3.39 -9.38
C PRO A 205 -1.03 3.51 -8.26
N VAL A 206 -1.15 2.71 -7.20
CA VAL A 206 -0.20 2.74 -6.08
C VAL A 206 0.35 1.36 -5.76
N MET A 207 1.65 1.30 -5.49
CA MET A 207 2.35 0.13 -4.98
C MET A 207 2.73 0.35 -3.51
N ILE A 208 2.26 -0.54 -2.64
CA ILE A 208 2.53 -0.52 -1.20
C ILE A 208 3.41 -1.73 -0.88
N PHE A 209 4.69 -1.49 -0.61
CA PHE A 209 5.61 -2.51 -0.09
C PHE A 209 5.41 -2.64 1.42
N ALA A 210 4.48 -3.51 1.81
CA ALA A 210 4.02 -3.65 3.19
C ALA A 210 5.05 -4.39 4.05
N ASN A 211 5.53 -3.73 5.10
CA ASN A 211 6.49 -4.29 6.05
C ASN A 211 6.30 -3.69 7.45
N TRP A 212 5.06 -3.69 7.95
CA TRP A 212 4.68 -3.19 9.27
C TRP A 212 4.32 -4.32 10.23
N ARG A 213 5.00 -4.34 11.39
CA ARG A 213 4.72 -5.26 12.50
C ARG A 213 3.55 -4.81 13.38
N GLY A 214 3.06 -3.59 13.17
CA GLY A 214 1.91 -3.07 13.90
C GLY A 214 1.93 -1.55 14.02
N PHE A 215 1.07 -1.08 14.93
CA PHE A 215 1.01 0.30 15.37
C PHE A 215 1.74 0.46 16.71
N SER A 216 2.30 1.64 16.97
CA SER A 216 2.84 1.97 18.28
C SER A 216 1.71 2.04 19.31
N GLY A 217 1.67 1.07 20.22
CA GLY A 217 0.70 1.01 21.32
C GLY A 217 1.11 1.78 22.58
N GLY A 218 2.20 2.55 22.53
CA GLY A 218 2.69 3.33 23.68
C GLY A 218 1.71 4.43 24.08
N THR A 219 1.61 4.72 25.39
CA THR A 219 0.65 5.71 25.94
C THR A 219 0.75 7.08 25.25
N ARG A 220 1.97 7.54 24.95
CA ARG A 220 2.20 8.81 24.24
C ARG A 220 1.56 8.80 22.85
N ASP A 221 1.76 7.74 22.09
CA ASP A 221 1.31 7.67 20.70
C ASP A 221 -0.20 7.39 20.61
N MET A 222 -0.75 6.65 21.59
CA MET A 222 -2.18 6.52 21.80
C MET A 222 -2.85 7.87 22.11
N TYR A 223 -2.24 8.68 23.00
CA TYR A 223 -2.67 10.04 23.27
C TYR A 223 -2.50 10.95 22.05
N GLY A 224 -1.45 10.75 21.26
CA GLY A 224 -1.20 11.36 19.96
C GLY A 224 -2.17 10.90 18.86
N GLU A 225 -3.31 10.32 19.22
CA GLU A 225 -4.44 10.02 18.34
C GLU A 225 -4.15 9.02 17.22
N ILE A 226 -3.18 8.12 17.42
CA ILE A 226 -2.78 7.12 16.42
C ILE A 226 -3.95 6.34 15.82
N LEU A 227 -4.98 6.03 16.62
CA LEU A 227 -6.18 5.34 16.15
C LEU A 227 -7.00 6.16 15.14
N LYS A 228 -7.07 7.49 15.30
CA LYS A 228 -7.73 8.36 14.33
C LYS A 228 -6.98 8.33 13.00
N PHE A 229 -5.65 8.40 13.05
CA PHE A 229 -4.83 8.35 11.84
C PHE A 229 -4.83 6.97 11.17
N GLY A 230 -4.93 5.89 11.94
CA GLY A 230 -5.17 4.55 11.41
C GLY A 230 -6.50 4.44 10.65
N ALA A 231 -7.59 4.98 11.20
CA ALA A 231 -8.89 5.02 10.51
C ALA A 231 -8.83 5.84 9.21
N GLN A 232 -8.09 6.94 9.20
CA GLN A 232 -7.92 7.77 8.01
C GLN A 232 -7.23 7.04 6.83
N ILE A 233 -6.39 6.02 7.09
CA ILE A 233 -5.83 5.17 6.04
C ILE A 233 -6.95 4.39 5.37
N VAL A 234 -7.84 3.78 6.16
CA VAL A 234 -9.01 3.04 5.67
C VAL A 234 -9.92 3.95 4.86
N ASP A 235 -10.24 5.15 5.36
CA ASP A 235 -11.05 6.14 4.63
C ASP A 235 -10.44 6.46 3.25
N ALA A 236 -9.12 6.66 3.20
CA ALA A 236 -8.41 6.97 1.95
C ALA A 236 -8.42 5.80 0.96
N LEU A 237 -8.39 4.55 1.43
CA LEU A 237 -8.44 3.35 0.60
C LEU A 237 -9.86 3.07 0.07
N VAL A 238 -10.89 3.32 0.88
CA VAL A 238 -12.30 3.21 0.44
C VAL A 238 -12.61 4.19 -0.69
N GLU A 239 -12.11 5.43 -0.61
CA GLU A 239 -12.30 6.45 -1.65
C GLU A 239 -11.42 6.24 -2.90
N TYR A 240 -10.47 5.30 -2.88
CA TYR A 240 -9.47 5.17 -3.93
C TYR A 240 -10.07 4.61 -5.23
N GLU A 241 -9.89 5.32 -6.36
CA GLU A 241 -10.53 4.96 -7.63
C GLU A 241 -9.64 4.13 -8.57
N HIS A 242 -8.33 4.06 -8.30
CA HIS A 242 -7.31 3.46 -9.18
C HIS A 242 -6.76 2.16 -8.58
N PRO A 243 -6.05 1.32 -9.35
CA PRO A 243 -5.52 0.05 -8.82
C PRO A 243 -4.52 0.25 -7.66
N ILE A 244 -4.72 -0.50 -6.58
CA ILE A 244 -3.85 -0.56 -5.40
C ILE A 244 -3.23 -1.95 -5.32
N PHE A 245 -1.91 -2.02 -5.31
CA PHE A 245 -1.16 -3.26 -5.16
C PHE A 245 -0.44 -3.26 -3.82
N ILE A 246 -0.83 -4.17 -2.93
CA ILE A 246 -0.11 -4.44 -1.68
C ILE A 246 0.80 -5.64 -1.92
N TYR A 247 2.09 -5.47 -1.68
CA TYR A 247 3.06 -6.55 -1.79
C TYR A 247 3.90 -6.63 -0.53
N ILE A 248 3.90 -7.79 0.14
CA ILE A 248 4.81 -8.06 1.26
C ILE A 248 6.14 -8.55 0.66
N PRO A 249 7.24 -7.77 0.71
CA PRO A 249 8.52 -8.12 0.10
C PRO A 249 9.23 -9.26 0.87
N PRO A 250 10.37 -9.80 0.36
CA PRO A 250 11.19 -10.76 1.11
C PRO A 250 11.51 -10.28 2.52
N HIS A 251 11.35 -11.17 3.48
CA HIS A 251 11.49 -10.86 4.91
C HIS A 251 10.57 -9.74 5.44
N GLY A 252 9.65 -9.26 4.60
CA GLY A 252 8.61 -8.33 4.99
C GLY A 252 7.65 -9.00 5.93
N GLU A 253 7.20 -8.23 6.91
CA GLU A 253 6.26 -8.67 7.93
C GLU A 253 5.01 -7.81 7.90
N LEU A 254 3.84 -8.44 7.93
CA LEU A 254 2.58 -7.74 8.14
C LEU A 254 1.82 -8.39 9.28
N ARG A 255 1.60 -7.67 10.39
CA ARG A 255 1.04 -8.24 11.62
C ARG A 255 -0.14 -7.46 12.18
N GLY A 256 -1.08 -8.19 12.77
CA GLY A 256 -2.13 -7.66 13.63
C GLY A 256 -2.88 -6.47 13.02
N GLY A 257 -2.92 -5.36 13.75
CA GLY A 257 -3.62 -4.14 13.31
C GLY A 257 -3.08 -3.56 12.00
N ALA A 258 -1.80 -3.80 11.68
CA ALA A 258 -1.25 -3.29 10.42
C ALA A 258 -1.86 -3.96 9.20
N TRP A 259 -2.18 -5.26 9.28
CA TRP A 259 -2.90 -5.96 8.21
C TRP A 259 -4.30 -5.38 8.01
N VAL A 260 -5.02 -5.19 9.12
CA VAL A 260 -6.44 -4.79 9.10
C VAL A 260 -6.67 -3.51 8.30
N VAL A 261 -5.77 -2.52 8.40
CA VAL A 261 -5.96 -1.21 7.75
C VAL A 261 -5.58 -1.18 6.27
N ILE A 262 -5.01 -2.26 5.71
CA ILE A 262 -4.65 -2.36 4.28
C ILE A 262 -5.17 -3.64 3.62
N ASP A 263 -6.12 -4.33 4.26
CA ASP A 263 -6.70 -5.56 3.71
C ASP A 263 -7.48 -5.26 2.41
N PRO A 264 -7.36 -6.09 1.35
CA PRO A 264 -8.08 -5.87 0.10
C PRO A 264 -9.60 -5.81 0.22
N GLN A 265 -10.20 -6.38 1.27
CA GLN A 265 -11.64 -6.30 1.50
C GLN A 265 -12.13 -4.88 1.80
N ILE A 266 -11.23 -3.93 2.10
CA ILE A 266 -11.59 -2.51 2.26
C ILE A 266 -12.15 -1.94 0.95
N ASN A 267 -11.53 -2.28 -0.18
CA ASN A 267 -11.96 -1.86 -1.51
C ASN A 267 -11.67 -2.97 -2.54
N PRO A 268 -12.49 -4.03 -2.59
CA PRO A 268 -12.20 -5.25 -3.33
C PRO A 268 -12.17 -5.06 -4.85
N ASP A 269 -12.79 -3.99 -5.36
CA ASP A 269 -12.79 -3.64 -6.78
C ASP A 269 -11.41 -3.13 -7.24
N LYS A 270 -10.63 -2.55 -6.32
CA LYS A 270 -9.41 -1.79 -6.63
C LYS A 270 -8.15 -2.38 -5.98
N MET A 271 -8.29 -3.07 -4.86
CA MET A 271 -7.17 -3.57 -4.07
C MET A 271 -6.81 -5.01 -4.42
N GLU A 272 -5.51 -5.27 -4.55
CA GLU A 272 -4.94 -6.59 -4.74
C GLU A 272 -3.74 -6.79 -3.84
N MET A 273 -3.64 -7.97 -3.22
CA MET A 273 -2.56 -8.28 -2.30
C MET A 273 -1.78 -9.52 -2.71
N TYR A 274 -0.46 -9.40 -2.61
CA TYR A 274 0.55 -10.38 -2.97
C TYR A 274 1.56 -10.53 -1.83
N ALA A 275 2.21 -11.67 -1.75
CA ALA A 275 3.22 -11.93 -0.73
C ALA A 275 4.44 -12.59 -1.34
N ASP A 276 5.64 -12.27 -0.86
CA ASP A 276 6.85 -12.96 -1.26
C ASP A 276 6.95 -14.35 -0.62
N VAL A 277 7.64 -15.30 -1.26
CA VAL A 277 7.91 -16.65 -0.73
C VAL A 277 8.49 -16.60 0.69
N GLU A 278 9.37 -15.63 0.96
CA GLU A 278 10.08 -15.48 2.23
C GLU A 278 9.42 -14.51 3.21
N SER A 279 8.29 -13.90 2.84
CA SER A 279 7.53 -12.99 3.70
C SER A 279 6.86 -13.72 4.86
N ARG A 280 6.37 -12.94 5.84
CA ARG A 280 5.57 -13.46 6.96
C ARG A 280 4.35 -12.59 7.23
N GLY A 281 3.30 -13.21 7.73
CA GLY A 281 2.08 -12.50 8.11
C GLY A 281 1.19 -13.35 8.99
N GLY A 282 0.65 -12.70 10.01
CA GLY A 282 -0.01 -13.36 11.13
C GLY A 282 -0.65 -12.33 12.07
N ILE A 283 -1.33 -12.81 13.11
CA ILE A 283 -2.01 -11.92 14.05
C ILE A 283 -0.99 -11.29 15.02
N LEU A 284 -0.05 -12.11 15.51
CA LEU A 284 1.00 -11.72 16.44
C LEU A 284 2.32 -12.32 15.96
N GLU A 285 3.44 -11.77 16.41
CA GLU A 285 4.75 -12.36 16.16
C GLU A 285 4.87 -13.74 16.83
N PRO A 286 5.66 -14.68 16.27
CA PRO A 286 5.79 -16.02 16.82
C PRO A 286 6.10 -16.09 18.32
N PRO A 287 7.02 -15.27 18.89
CA PRO A 287 7.25 -15.26 20.34
C PRO A 287 5.99 -14.89 21.14
N GLY A 288 5.25 -13.88 20.71
CA GLY A 288 3.99 -13.47 21.36
C GLY A 288 2.90 -14.53 21.26
N VAL A 289 2.85 -15.32 20.17
CA VAL A 289 1.94 -16.46 20.07
C VAL A 289 2.31 -17.57 21.06
N VAL A 290 3.60 -17.87 21.20
CA VAL A 290 4.10 -18.89 22.13
C VAL A 290 3.76 -18.53 23.57
N GLU A 291 3.95 -17.28 23.97
CA GLU A 291 3.60 -16.79 25.32
C GLU A 291 2.12 -16.97 25.66
N VAL A 292 1.23 -16.90 24.67
CA VAL A 292 -0.21 -17.01 24.88
C VAL A 292 -0.71 -18.45 24.73
N LYS A 293 -0.32 -19.13 23.65
CA LYS A 293 -0.92 -20.41 23.20
C LYS A 293 -0.06 -21.65 23.43
N TYR A 294 1.25 -21.49 23.61
CA TYR A 294 2.20 -22.60 23.79
C TYR A 294 3.14 -22.34 24.99
N ARG A 295 2.52 -22.18 26.16
CA ARG A 295 3.15 -21.76 27.42
C ARG A 295 4.11 -22.84 27.95
N GLY A 296 4.90 -22.47 28.96
CA GLY A 296 5.91 -23.34 29.55
C GLY A 296 5.43 -24.76 29.91
N HIS A 297 4.22 -24.92 30.46
CA HIS A 297 3.68 -26.26 30.77
C HIS A 297 3.47 -27.14 29.53
N GLN A 298 2.95 -26.59 28.42
CA GLN A 298 2.78 -27.31 27.16
C GLN A 298 4.13 -27.67 26.52
N GLN A 299 5.12 -26.77 26.68
CA GLN A 299 6.47 -27.05 26.23
C GLN A 299 7.08 -28.21 27.04
N VAL A 300 6.92 -28.21 28.36
CA VAL A 300 7.36 -29.32 29.22
C VAL A 300 6.66 -30.63 28.84
N GLU A 301 5.33 -30.63 28.63
CA GLU A 301 4.61 -31.82 28.14
C GLU A 301 5.20 -32.37 26.83
N ALA A 302 5.59 -31.47 25.90
CA ALA A 302 6.27 -31.87 24.67
C ALA A 302 7.69 -32.41 24.93
N MET A 303 8.41 -31.86 25.92
CA MET A 303 9.71 -32.38 26.34
C MET A 303 9.61 -33.82 26.81
N HIS A 304 8.66 -34.13 27.70
CA HIS A 304 8.43 -35.49 28.18
C HIS A 304 7.99 -36.46 27.07
N ARG A 305 7.32 -35.95 26.02
CA ARG A 305 6.92 -36.75 24.86
C ARG A 305 8.08 -37.07 23.91
N HIS A 306 9.01 -36.14 23.72
CA HIS A 306 9.99 -36.20 22.64
C HIS A 306 11.45 -36.39 23.10
N ASP A 307 11.81 -36.02 24.33
CA ASP A 307 13.15 -36.25 24.86
C ASP A 307 13.27 -37.65 25.49
N ALA A 308 14.11 -38.49 24.89
CA ALA A 308 14.31 -39.87 25.34
C ALA A 308 14.82 -39.97 26.80
N LYS A 309 15.60 -38.97 27.27
CA LYS A 309 16.16 -38.99 28.62
C LYS A 309 15.10 -38.62 29.67
N LEU A 310 14.23 -37.65 29.40
CA LEU A 310 13.05 -37.39 30.24
C LEU A 310 12.11 -38.59 30.27
N ALA A 311 11.80 -39.20 29.13
CA ALA A 311 10.94 -40.38 29.09
C ALA A 311 11.51 -41.57 29.90
N GLU A 312 12.84 -41.71 29.95
CA GLU A 312 13.51 -42.69 30.79
C GLU A 312 13.41 -42.33 32.28
N LEU A 313 13.68 -41.06 32.63
CA LEU A 313 13.56 -40.58 34.01
C LEU A 313 12.12 -40.70 34.54
N ASP A 314 11.10 -40.43 33.72
CA ASP A 314 9.69 -40.60 34.07
C ASP A 314 9.35 -42.07 34.35
N ARG A 315 9.90 -43.00 33.55
CA ARG A 315 9.71 -44.43 33.77
C ARG A 315 10.37 -44.90 35.07
N GLN A 316 11.56 -44.39 35.38
CA GLN A 316 12.26 -44.68 36.64
C GLN A 316 11.51 -44.09 37.84
N LEU A 317 10.95 -42.90 37.68
CA LEU A 317 10.18 -42.22 38.72
C LEU A 317 8.88 -42.98 39.07
N ALA A 318 8.25 -43.64 38.09
CA ALA A 318 7.02 -44.42 38.29
C ALA A 318 7.18 -45.61 39.25
N GLY A 319 8.40 -46.09 39.49
CA GLY A 319 8.70 -47.22 40.39
C GLY A 319 9.62 -46.86 41.58
N ALA A 320 9.83 -45.58 41.87
CA ALA A 320 10.79 -45.12 42.88
C ALA A 320 10.13 -44.61 44.17
N ASP A 321 10.72 -44.95 45.31
CA ASP A 321 10.24 -44.59 46.65
C ASP A 321 11.29 -43.81 47.47
N GLY A 322 10.82 -43.00 48.42
CA GLY A 322 11.67 -42.30 49.40
C GLY A 322 12.72 -41.38 48.76
N ALA A 323 13.98 -41.49 49.20
CA ALA A 323 15.08 -40.63 48.76
C ALA A 323 15.41 -40.77 47.27
N GLN A 324 15.16 -41.93 46.66
CA GLN A 324 15.41 -42.15 45.23
C GLN A 324 14.43 -41.37 44.37
N LYS A 325 13.16 -41.27 44.81
CA LYS A 325 12.13 -40.46 44.14
C LYS A 325 12.53 -38.99 44.10
N GLU A 326 12.98 -38.45 45.24
CA GLU A 326 13.39 -37.04 45.33
C GLU A 326 14.60 -36.72 44.42
N GLN A 327 15.58 -37.63 44.34
CA GLN A 327 16.70 -37.49 43.41
C GLN A 327 16.26 -37.51 41.94
N LEU A 328 15.31 -38.38 41.58
CA LEU A 328 14.78 -38.46 40.21
C LEU A 328 13.96 -37.21 39.86
N GLU A 329 13.14 -36.69 40.77
CA GLU A 329 12.40 -35.42 40.56
C GLU A 329 13.35 -34.24 40.34
N GLN A 330 14.46 -34.17 41.10
CA GLN A 330 15.49 -33.15 40.89
C GLN A 330 16.18 -33.33 39.53
N ALA A 331 16.47 -34.56 39.11
CA ALA A 331 17.07 -34.85 37.81
C ALA A 331 16.14 -34.48 36.64
N VAL A 332 14.84 -34.75 36.75
CA VAL A 332 13.81 -34.34 35.78
C VAL A 332 13.79 -32.82 35.66
N LYS A 333 13.63 -32.09 36.77
CA LYS A 333 13.62 -30.61 36.77
C LYS A 333 14.90 -30.01 36.21
N ALA A 334 16.06 -30.61 36.50
CA ALA A 334 17.33 -30.17 35.94
C ALA A 334 17.37 -30.33 34.40
N ARG A 335 16.84 -31.45 33.88
CA ARG A 335 16.76 -31.72 32.44
C ARG A 335 15.74 -30.81 31.74
N GLU A 336 14.56 -30.60 32.32
CA GLU A 336 13.57 -29.62 31.82
C GLU A 336 14.18 -28.23 31.69
N ARG A 337 14.87 -27.76 32.73
CA ARG A 337 15.53 -26.44 32.74
C ARG A 337 16.62 -26.33 31.66
N GLN A 338 17.35 -27.42 31.42
CA GLN A 338 18.36 -27.48 30.36
C GLN A 338 17.72 -27.40 28.95
N LEU A 339 16.58 -28.08 28.76
CA LEU A 339 15.90 -28.17 27.47
C LEU A 339 15.04 -26.94 27.13
N MET A 340 14.60 -26.20 28.14
CA MET A 340 13.67 -25.09 27.97
C MET A 340 14.06 -24.10 26.86
N PRO A 341 15.30 -23.57 26.78
CA PRO A 341 15.66 -22.62 25.71
C PRO A 341 15.52 -23.20 24.30
N LEU A 342 15.84 -24.49 24.13
CA LEU A 342 15.70 -25.17 22.84
C LEU A 342 14.22 -25.36 22.48
N TYR A 343 13.39 -25.78 23.43
CA TYR A 343 11.96 -25.99 23.20
C TYR A 343 11.21 -24.68 22.99
N THR A 344 11.63 -23.58 23.62
CA THR A 344 11.13 -22.24 23.30
C THR A 344 11.43 -21.90 21.83
N SER A 345 12.67 -22.12 21.37
CA SER A 345 13.03 -21.87 19.95
C SER A 345 12.26 -22.79 18.98
N ILE A 346 12.03 -24.05 19.34
CA ILE A 346 11.19 -24.98 18.56
C ILE A 346 9.74 -24.48 18.52
N ALA A 347 9.20 -24.01 19.65
CA ALA A 347 7.85 -23.47 19.73
C ALA A 347 7.68 -22.21 18.87
N GLU A 348 8.66 -21.31 18.90
CA GLU A 348 8.69 -20.11 18.05
C GLU A 348 8.79 -20.47 16.57
N HIS A 349 9.63 -21.44 16.21
CA HIS A 349 9.71 -21.94 14.84
C HIS A 349 8.39 -22.58 14.39
N PHE A 350 7.78 -23.40 15.26
CA PHE A 350 6.47 -23.99 15.01
C PHE A 350 5.39 -22.92 14.81
N ALA A 351 5.40 -21.87 15.62
CA ALA A 351 4.52 -20.72 15.43
C ALA A 351 4.81 -20.00 14.09
N ASP A 352 6.07 -19.78 13.72
CA ASP A 352 6.48 -19.17 12.43
C ASP A 352 5.97 -19.97 11.21
N LEU A 353 5.84 -21.29 11.30
CA LEU A 353 5.24 -22.11 10.23
C LEU A 353 3.81 -21.67 9.90
N HIS A 354 3.07 -21.13 10.87
CA HIS A 354 1.71 -20.61 10.69
C HIS A 354 1.67 -19.21 10.06
N ASP A 355 2.81 -18.53 9.97
CA ASP A 355 2.92 -17.17 9.44
C ASP A 355 3.47 -17.14 8.00
N ARG A 356 3.76 -18.31 7.40
CA ARG A 356 4.33 -18.40 6.04
C ARG A 356 3.33 -18.01 4.96
N ALA A 357 3.84 -17.44 3.86
CA ALA A 357 3.06 -17.05 2.68
C ALA A 357 2.19 -18.18 2.10
N SER A 358 2.68 -19.43 2.15
CA SER A 358 1.90 -20.62 1.74
C SER A 358 0.54 -20.73 2.45
N ARG A 359 0.48 -20.42 3.75
CA ARG A 359 -0.78 -20.43 4.50
C ARG A 359 -1.68 -19.26 4.10
N MET A 360 -1.11 -18.10 3.82
CA MET A 360 -1.88 -16.94 3.34
C MET A 360 -2.61 -17.26 2.03
N LYS A 361 -1.91 -17.90 1.07
CA LYS A 361 -2.51 -18.32 -0.20
C LYS A 361 -3.55 -19.42 0.03
N ALA A 362 -3.29 -20.38 0.92
CA ALA A 362 -4.24 -21.46 1.23
C ALA A 362 -5.56 -20.95 1.84
N VAL A 363 -5.52 -19.87 2.64
CA VAL A 363 -6.71 -19.24 3.23
C VAL A 363 -7.34 -18.21 2.26
N GLY A 364 -6.64 -17.85 1.19
CA GLY A 364 -7.16 -16.93 0.16
C GLY A 364 -7.06 -15.44 0.51
N VAL A 365 -6.19 -15.06 1.46
CA VAL A 365 -6.00 -13.64 1.85
C VAL A 365 -5.02 -12.91 0.92
N VAL A 366 -4.21 -13.65 0.16
CA VAL A 366 -3.37 -13.12 -0.92
C VAL A 366 -3.68 -13.86 -2.22
N ARG A 367 -3.60 -13.16 -3.35
CA ARG A 367 -3.87 -13.75 -4.67
C ARG A 367 -2.78 -14.73 -5.08
N GLU A 368 -1.53 -14.32 -4.94
CA GLU A 368 -0.39 -15.10 -5.38
C GLU A 368 0.85 -14.89 -4.50
N ILE A 369 1.69 -15.92 -4.47
CA ILE A 369 3.01 -15.88 -3.85
C ILE A 369 4.01 -15.65 -4.97
N LEU A 370 4.82 -14.60 -4.84
CA LEU A 370 5.76 -14.17 -5.86
C LEU A 370 7.19 -14.38 -5.40
N GLU A 371 8.09 -14.59 -6.35
CA GLU A 371 9.53 -14.51 -6.12
C GLU A 371 10.03 -13.10 -6.45
N TRP A 372 10.64 -12.43 -5.48
CA TRP A 372 11.16 -11.06 -5.62
C TRP A 372 11.92 -10.77 -6.92
N ARG A 373 12.82 -11.68 -7.32
CA ARG A 373 13.62 -11.53 -8.56
C ARG A 373 12.75 -11.31 -9.80
N ASN A 374 11.58 -11.93 -9.84
CA ASN A 374 10.62 -11.88 -10.95
C ASN A 374 9.46 -10.92 -10.70
N ALA A 375 9.35 -10.33 -9.50
CA ALA A 375 8.23 -9.47 -9.12
C ALA A 375 8.05 -8.28 -10.09
N ARG A 376 9.14 -7.68 -10.57
CA ARG A 376 9.09 -6.60 -11.58
C ARG A 376 8.37 -7.04 -12.86
N ARG A 377 8.69 -8.24 -13.38
CA ARG A 377 8.09 -8.77 -14.62
C ARG A 377 6.59 -8.99 -14.46
N PHE A 378 6.20 -9.59 -13.34
CA PHE A 378 4.80 -9.82 -12.99
C PHE A 378 4.03 -8.51 -12.87
N PHE A 379 4.50 -7.59 -12.02
CA PHE A 379 3.79 -6.34 -11.76
C PHE A 379 3.74 -5.42 -12.98
N TYR A 380 4.73 -5.46 -13.88
CA TYR A 380 4.65 -4.68 -15.13
C TYR A 380 3.36 -5.01 -15.91
N TRP A 381 3.13 -6.30 -16.19
CA TRP A 381 1.94 -6.72 -16.94
C TRP A 381 0.67 -6.58 -16.12
N ARG A 382 0.70 -6.93 -14.83
CA ARG A 382 -0.48 -6.81 -13.96
C ARG A 382 -0.95 -5.35 -13.82
N VAL A 383 -0.03 -4.43 -13.55
CA VAL A 383 -0.34 -3.00 -13.45
C VAL A 383 -0.87 -2.48 -14.78
N LYS A 384 -0.21 -2.80 -15.90
CA LYS A 384 -0.64 -2.36 -17.23
C LYS A 384 -2.05 -2.85 -17.55
N CYS A 385 -2.30 -4.14 -17.39
CA CYS A 385 -3.61 -4.76 -17.57
C CYS A 385 -4.68 -4.05 -16.74
N ARG A 386 -4.47 -3.93 -15.42
CA ARG A 386 -5.47 -3.35 -14.51
C ARG A 386 -5.74 -1.88 -14.75
N VAL A 387 -4.73 -1.07 -15.05
CA VAL A 387 -4.91 0.35 -15.36
C VAL A 387 -5.78 0.53 -16.61
N HIS A 388 -5.51 -0.22 -17.68
CA HIS A 388 -6.32 -0.14 -18.90
C HIS A 388 -7.71 -0.73 -18.72
N GLN A 389 -7.83 -1.85 -18.01
CA GLN A 389 -9.10 -2.51 -17.73
C GLN A 389 -10.01 -1.60 -16.90
N ASP A 390 -9.51 -1.06 -15.80
CA ASP A 390 -10.29 -0.19 -14.90
C ASP A 390 -10.76 1.08 -15.60
N HIS A 391 -9.92 1.63 -16.49
CA HIS A 391 -10.30 2.77 -17.32
C HIS A 391 -11.47 2.45 -18.25
N LEU A 392 -11.45 1.28 -18.89
CA LEU A 392 -12.54 0.84 -19.75
C LEU A 392 -13.81 0.53 -18.94
N VAL A 393 -13.68 -0.17 -17.82
CA VAL A 393 -14.77 -0.49 -16.90
C VAL A 393 -15.44 0.80 -16.39
N ARG A 394 -14.64 1.82 -16.05
CA ARG A 394 -15.15 3.15 -15.69
C ARG A 394 -16.00 3.73 -16.80
N LYS A 395 -15.51 3.76 -18.05
CA LYS A 395 -16.28 4.27 -19.21
C LYS A 395 -17.59 3.50 -19.46
N VAL A 396 -17.57 2.17 -19.28
CA VAL A 396 -18.77 1.33 -19.39
C VAL A 396 -19.80 1.72 -18.32
N ARG A 397 -19.37 1.88 -17.07
CA ARG A 397 -20.25 2.26 -15.95
C ARG A 397 -20.75 3.70 -16.06
N GLU A 398 -19.94 4.63 -16.57
CA GLU A 398 -20.39 5.99 -16.90
C GLU A 398 -21.49 5.98 -17.98
N THR A 399 -21.43 5.01 -18.90
CA THR A 399 -22.43 4.86 -19.98
C THR A 399 -23.67 4.09 -19.55
N ASN A 400 -23.52 3.13 -18.63
CA ASN A 400 -24.59 2.34 -18.03
C ASN A 400 -24.40 2.26 -16.50
N PRO A 401 -24.92 3.26 -15.75
CA PRO A 401 -24.75 3.34 -14.30
C PRO A 401 -25.41 2.21 -13.51
N ARG A 402 -26.30 1.42 -14.12
CA ARG A 402 -26.96 0.28 -13.45
C ARG A 402 -26.03 -0.94 -13.30
N LEU A 403 -24.93 -1.00 -14.05
CA LEU A 403 -23.99 -2.12 -13.96
C LEU A 403 -23.11 -2.02 -12.71
N SER A 404 -23.02 -3.13 -11.98
CA SER A 404 -22.02 -3.33 -10.94
C SER A 404 -20.61 -3.38 -11.53
N HIS A 405 -19.59 -3.20 -10.69
CA HIS A 405 -18.19 -3.31 -11.12
C HIS A 405 -17.89 -4.69 -11.72
N ALA A 406 -18.35 -5.77 -11.07
CA ALA A 406 -18.17 -7.14 -11.52
C ALA A 406 -18.82 -7.41 -12.89
N GLU A 407 -20.04 -6.92 -13.13
CA GLU A 407 -20.72 -7.09 -14.42
C GLU A 407 -19.99 -6.33 -15.54
N ALA A 408 -19.51 -5.12 -15.25
CA ALA A 408 -18.73 -4.34 -16.21
C ALA A 408 -17.39 -5.01 -16.55
N VAL A 409 -16.71 -5.59 -15.55
CA VAL A 409 -15.50 -6.41 -15.76
C VAL A 409 -15.81 -7.64 -16.62
N ALA A 410 -16.89 -8.35 -16.32
CA ALA A 410 -17.31 -9.52 -17.10
C ALA A 410 -17.65 -9.17 -18.55
N ALA A 411 -18.25 -8.00 -18.80
CA ALA A 411 -18.50 -7.52 -20.16
C ALA A 411 -17.18 -7.28 -20.93
N VAL A 412 -16.20 -6.64 -20.28
CA VAL A 412 -14.87 -6.43 -20.87
C VAL A 412 -14.16 -7.76 -21.16
N HIS A 413 -14.25 -8.73 -20.25
CA HIS A 413 -13.69 -10.08 -20.47
C HIS A 413 -14.39 -10.79 -21.64
N GLY A 414 -15.72 -10.72 -21.72
CA GLY A 414 -16.46 -11.30 -22.85
C GLY A 414 -16.05 -10.68 -24.19
N TRP A 415 -15.75 -9.37 -24.24
CA TRP A 415 -15.22 -8.74 -25.45
C TRP A 415 -13.81 -9.20 -25.82
N ALA A 416 -12.98 -9.54 -24.82
CA ALA A 416 -11.66 -10.12 -25.05
C ALA A 416 -11.78 -11.55 -25.60
N GLU A 417 -12.68 -12.37 -25.03
CA GLU A 417 -12.96 -13.73 -25.48
C GLU A 417 -13.50 -13.77 -26.93
N GLU A 418 -14.41 -12.85 -27.28
CA GLU A 418 -14.89 -12.67 -28.66
C GLU A 418 -13.73 -12.38 -29.63
N ALA A 419 -12.72 -11.63 -29.16
CA ALA A 419 -11.51 -11.32 -29.89
C ALA A 419 -10.44 -12.44 -29.81
N LYS A 420 -10.75 -13.58 -29.18
CA LYS A 420 -9.86 -14.72 -28.94
C LYS A 420 -8.63 -14.37 -28.10
N VAL A 421 -8.78 -13.45 -27.16
CA VAL A 421 -7.77 -13.07 -26.17
C VAL A 421 -8.13 -13.73 -24.85
N ASP A 422 -7.16 -14.36 -24.20
CA ASP A 422 -7.33 -15.01 -22.90
C ASP A 422 -7.41 -13.94 -21.79
N PRO A 423 -8.54 -13.76 -21.09
CA PRO A 423 -8.69 -12.77 -20.03
C PRO A 423 -7.85 -13.10 -18.77
N SER A 424 -7.37 -14.33 -18.64
CA SER A 424 -6.53 -14.75 -17.50
C SER A 424 -5.05 -14.37 -17.68
N SER A 425 -4.62 -14.11 -18.91
CA SER A 425 -3.27 -13.69 -19.25
C SER A 425 -3.15 -12.16 -19.17
N ASP A 426 -2.46 -11.66 -18.14
CA ASP A 426 -2.24 -10.21 -17.97
C ASP A 426 -1.52 -9.59 -19.18
N GLU A 427 -0.60 -10.33 -19.81
CA GLU A 427 0.16 -9.86 -20.97
C GLU A 427 -0.72 -9.73 -22.22
N ASP A 428 -1.52 -10.75 -22.53
CA ASP A 428 -2.38 -10.73 -23.72
C ASP A 428 -3.49 -9.70 -23.57
N MET A 429 -4.08 -9.61 -22.38
CA MET A 429 -5.11 -8.63 -22.06
C MET A 429 -4.57 -7.20 -22.14
N ALA A 430 -3.39 -6.93 -21.57
CA ALA A 430 -2.77 -5.60 -21.64
C ALA A 430 -2.47 -5.16 -23.07
N LYS A 431 -1.90 -6.06 -23.90
CA LYS A 431 -1.62 -5.77 -25.32
C LYS A 431 -2.89 -5.49 -26.11
N TRP A 432 -3.95 -6.25 -25.87
CA TRP A 432 -5.23 -6.07 -26.53
C TRP A 432 -5.88 -4.73 -26.15
N LEU A 433 -5.93 -4.41 -24.86
CA LEU A 433 -6.53 -3.16 -24.35
C LEU A 433 -5.78 -1.90 -24.82
N GLU A 434 -4.48 -1.99 -25.07
CA GLU A 434 -3.66 -0.85 -25.52
C GLU A 434 -3.92 -0.48 -26.99
N VAL A 435 -4.17 -1.47 -27.86
CA VAL A 435 -4.27 -1.27 -29.31
C VAL A 435 -5.72 -1.09 -29.78
N GLN A 436 -6.69 -1.71 -29.09
CA GLN A 436 -8.06 -1.76 -29.60
C GLN A 436 -8.89 -0.53 -29.23
N SER A 437 -9.55 0.07 -30.23
CA SER A 437 -10.58 1.08 -29.98
C SER A 437 -11.92 0.40 -29.67
N LEU A 438 -12.26 0.35 -28.38
CA LEU A 438 -13.50 -0.26 -27.89
C LEU A 438 -14.63 0.76 -27.72
N GLU A 439 -14.48 2.00 -28.21
CA GLU A 439 -15.48 3.06 -28.06
C GLU A 439 -16.85 2.69 -28.62
N ALA A 440 -16.89 1.97 -29.74
CA ALA A 440 -18.15 1.50 -30.33
C ALA A 440 -18.89 0.52 -29.40
N LYS A 441 -18.17 -0.42 -28.78
CA LYS A 441 -18.72 -1.37 -27.80
C LYS A 441 -19.17 -0.67 -26.51
N VAL A 442 -18.38 0.29 -26.03
CA VAL A 442 -18.78 1.15 -24.89
C VAL A 442 -20.07 1.90 -25.22
N ARG A 443 -20.17 2.56 -26.39
CA ARG A 443 -21.41 3.24 -26.80
C ARG A 443 -22.59 2.28 -26.93
N ALA A 444 -22.39 1.08 -27.44
CA ALA A 444 -23.44 0.06 -27.54
C ALA A 444 -23.99 -0.37 -26.17
N SER A 445 -23.16 -0.35 -25.11
CA SER A 445 -23.59 -0.64 -23.73
C SER A 445 -24.64 0.34 -23.19
N ARG A 446 -24.82 1.51 -23.82
CA ARG A 446 -25.85 2.50 -23.48
C ARG A 446 -27.26 2.04 -23.85
N ILE A 447 -27.40 1.24 -24.90
CA ILE A 447 -28.71 0.88 -25.46
C ILE A 447 -29.57 0.12 -24.45
N PRO A 448 -29.07 -0.93 -23.77
CA PRO A 448 -29.82 -1.61 -22.71
C PRO A 448 -30.23 -0.68 -21.56
N TYR A 449 -29.34 0.23 -21.16
CA TYR A 449 -29.62 1.21 -20.09
C TYR A 449 -30.77 2.13 -20.46
N VAL A 450 -30.68 2.79 -21.63
CA VAL A 450 -31.71 3.72 -22.10
C VAL A 450 -33.05 3.01 -22.28
N ARG A 451 -33.04 1.76 -22.79
CA ARG A 451 -34.25 0.95 -22.89
C ARG A 451 -34.88 0.71 -21.52
N ALA A 452 -34.10 0.29 -20.53
CA ALA A 452 -34.60 0.00 -19.19
C ALA A 452 -35.11 1.26 -18.45
N GLU A 453 -34.47 2.41 -18.64
CA GLU A 453 -34.95 3.70 -18.12
C GLU A 453 -36.26 4.13 -18.80
N LEU A 454 -36.35 4.00 -20.12
CA LEU A 454 -37.58 4.28 -20.86
C LEU A 454 -38.73 3.36 -20.43
N GLU A 455 -38.46 2.07 -20.23
CA GLU A 455 -39.46 1.12 -19.75
C GLU A 455 -39.95 1.46 -18.34
N ALA A 456 -39.06 1.86 -17.43
CA ALA A 456 -39.43 2.30 -16.09
C ALA A 456 -40.32 3.56 -16.12
N LEU A 457 -39.91 4.59 -16.88
CA LEU A 457 -40.70 5.81 -17.06
C LEU A 457 -42.06 5.54 -17.71
N LEU A 458 -42.12 4.61 -18.66
CA LEU A 458 -43.39 4.20 -19.29
C LEU A 458 -44.32 3.51 -18.28
N GLN A 459 -43.80 2.75 -17.31
CA GLN A 459 -44.62 2.10 -16.30
C GLN A 459 -45.26 3.09 -15.31
N GLU A 460 -44.61 4.21 -15.04
CA GLU A 460 -45.14 5.29 -14.19
C GLU A 460 -46.31 6.04 -14.82
N LEU A 461 -46.45 6.02 -16.15
CA LEU A 461 -47.53 6.71 -16.85
C LEU A 461 -48.88 5.98 -16.71
N PRO A 462 -50.01 6.71 -16.69
CA PRO A 462 -51.34 6.13 -16.86
C PRO A 462 -51.45 5.38 -18.19
N GLU A 463 -52.26 4.31 -18.23
CA GLU A 463 -52.36 3.38 -19.38
C GLU A 463 -52.71 4.09 -20.71
N ARG A 464 -53.54 5.13 -20.64
CA ARG A 464 -53.92 5.97 -21.78
C ARG A 464 -52.74 6.73 -22.39
N ASP A 465 -51.85 7.23 -21.54
CA ASP A 465 -50.70 8.05 -21.95
C ASP A 465 -49.56 7.18 -22.47
N ARG A 466 -49.41 5.95 -21.94
CA ARG A 466 -48.47 4.95 -22.48
C ARG A 466 -48.74 4.65 -23.96
N CYS A 467 -49.99 4.38 -24.30
CA CYS A 467 -50.39 4.09 -25.68
C CYS A 467 -50.13 5.28 -26.63
N ALA A 468 -50.34 6.52 -26.15
CA ALA A 468 -50.07 7.72 -26.94
C ALA A 468 -48.56 7.93 -27.15
N ALA A 469 -47.75 7.80 -26.09
CA ALA A 469 -46.30 7.94 -26.15
C ALA A 469 -45.64 6.92 -27.09
N LEU A 470 -46.02 5.64 -27.00
CA LEU A 470 -45.50 4.58 -27.87
C LEU A 470 -45.85 4.80 -29.34
N LYS A 471 -47.08 5.26 -29.63
CA LYS A 471 -47.51 5.59 -31.01
C LYS A 471 -46.74 6.78 -31.58
N ALA A 472 -46.49 7.81 -30.79
CA ALA A 472 -45.71 8.98 -31.20
C ALA A 472 -44.24 8.60 -31.49
N ALA A 473 -43.62 7.78 -30.63
CA ALA A 473 -42.25 7.29 -30.84
C ALA A 473 -42.13 6.44 -32.11
N ALA A 474 -43.08 5.52 -32.35
CA ALA A 474 -43.10 4.68 -33.55
C ALA A 474 -43.31 5.49 -34.84
N ALA A 475 -44.06 6.59 -34.80
CA ALA A 475 -44.22 7.51 -35.93
C ALA A 475 -42.95 8.33 -36.22
N GLY A 476 -42.19 8.69 -35.18
CA GLY A 476 -40.89 9.37 -35.31
C GLY A 476 -39.81 8.47 -35.89
N ALA A 477 -39.73 7.20 -35.46
CA ALA A 477 -38.75 6.24 -35.97
C ALA A 477 -38.88 6.00 -37.48
N ARG A 478 -40.11 5.90 -38.01
CA ARG A 478 -40.36 5.74 -39.46
C ARG A 478 -39.92 6.95 -40.29
N LYS A 479 -39.81 8.14 -39.69
CA LYS A 479 -39.26 9.34 -40.37
C LYS A 479 -37.73 9.39 -40.30
N GLY A 480 -37.13 8.81 -39.26
CA GLY A 480 -35.67 8.73 -39.09
C GLY A 480 -35.00 7.72 -40.04
N ASP A 481 -35.62 6.56 -40.28
CA ASP A 481 -35.09 5.54 -41.21
C ASP A 481 -35.06 6.03 -42.67
N ALA A 482 -35.93 6.97 -43.05
CA ALA A 482 -35.88 7.60 -44.37
C ALA A 482 -34.67 8.55 -44.51
N ALA A 483 -34.22 9.17 -43.42
CA ALA A 483 -33.10 10.12 -43.42
C ALA A 483 -31.72 9.42 -43.35
N CYS A 484 -31.63 8.22 -42.75
CA CYS A 484 -30.37 7.48 -42.65
C CYS A 484 -29.99 6.71 -43.93
N SER A 485 -30.86 6.69 -44.96
CA SER A 485 -30.57 6.11 -46.29
C SER A 485 -29.92 7.11 -47.27
N VAL A 486 -29.63 8.34 -46.83
CA VAL A 486 -29.06 9.42 -47.66
C VAL A 486 -27.81 10.06 -47.01
N MET A 487 -27.05 9.32 -46.19
CA MET A 487 -25.68 9.69 -45.80
C MET A 487 -24.72 8.52 -45.94
#